data_AF-A0A661JEA3-F1
#
_entry.id   AF-A0A661JEA3-F1
#
_cell.length_a   1.000
_cell.length_b   1.000
_cell.length_c   1.000
_cell.angle_alpha   90.00
_cell.angle_beta   90.00
_cell.angle_gamma   90.00
#
_symmetry.space_group_name_H-M   'P 1'
#
loop_
_entity.id
_entity.type
_entity.pdbx_description
1 polymer ?
#
loop_
_entity_poly.entity_id
_entity_poly.type
_entity_poly.pdbx_seq_one_letter_code
_entity_poly.pdbx_strand_id
1 'polypeptide(L)'
;AARIHEEVLQGQGNPDLISAIQRALTTSGKAVFFTGIVIGLGVFSWLFSSIKLQAKLGGALGALLLINMMSALILLPIFIELIKPKFIFRKKI
;
A
#
# COMPACT_ATOMS: atom_id res chain seq x y z
N ALA A 1 -9.59 9.72 3.82
CA ALA A 1 -9.29 10.86 4.73
C ALA A 1 -10.37 11.08 5.79
N ALA A 2 -11.67 11.03 5.45
CA ALA A 2 -12.76 11.33 6.39
C ALA A 2 -12.86 10.42 7.63
N ARG A 3 -12.58 9.11 7.50
CA ARG A 3 -12.72 8.14 8.61
C ARG A 3 -11.61 8.18 9.66
N ILE A 4 -10.39 8.56 9.26
CA ILE A 4 -9.25 8.68 10.19
C ILE A 4 -9.46 9.86 11.15
N HIS A 5 -10.20 10.88 10.71
CA HIS A 5 -10.52 12.05 11.53
C HIS A 5 -11.54 11.75 12.63
N GLU A 6 -12.38 10.73 12.43
CA GLU A 6 -13.45 10.35 13.35
C GLU A 6 -12.92 9.51 14.52
N GLU A 7 -11.96 8.63 14.25
CA GLU A 7 -11.38 7.73 15.27
C GLU A 7 -10.43 8.45 16.25
N VAL A 8 -9.81 9.57 15.85
CA VAL A 8 -8.90 10.37 16.70
C VAL A 8 -9.64 11.20 17.75
N LEU A 9 -10.93 11.49 17.55
CA LEU A 9 -11.71 12.33 18.47
C LEU A 9 -12.42 11.56 19.58
N GLN A 10 -12.63 10.25 19.43
CA GLN A 10 -13.40 9.44 20.39
C GLN A 10 -12.55 8.68 21.43
N GLY A 11 -11.24 8.52 21.23
CA GLY A 11 -10.39 7.71 22.10
C GLY A 11 -9.38 8.52 22.91
N GLN A 12 -9.60 8.60 24.22
CA GLN A 12 -8.61 9.03 25.21
C GLN A 12 -7.33 8.16 25.16
N GLY A 13 -6.18 8.77 25.44
CA GLY A 13 -5.00 8.10 26.00
C GLY A 13 -4.15 7.32 25.01
N ASN A 14 -3.00 7.90 24.62
CA ASN A 14 -1.94 7.32 23.80
C ASN A 14 -2.42 6.73 22.46
N PRO A 15 -2.34 7.46 21.34
CA PRO A 15 -2.59 6.86 20.04
C PRO A 15 -1.49 5.83 19.83
N ASP A 16 -1.80 4.55 20.01
CA ASP A 16 -0.92 3.47 19.56
C ASP A 16 -0.80 3.65 18.05
N LEU A 17 0.22 4.39 17.64
CA LEU A 17 0.54 4.73 16.26
C LEU A 17 0.60 3.46 15.41
N ILE A 18 1.02 2.36 16.03
CA ILE A 18 1.04 1.00 15.50
C ILE A 18 -0.38 0.53 15.14
N SER A 19 -1.38 0.73 16.00
CA SER A 19 -2.77 0.33 15.71
C SER A 19 -3.39 1.15 14.56
N ALA A 20 -3.12 2.46 14.50
CA ALA A 20 -3.56 3.31 13.39
C ALA A 20 -2.87 2.94 12.07
N ILE A 21 -1.57 2.64 12.10
CA ILE A 21 -0.80 2.13 10.94
C ILE A 21 -1.37 0.78 10.50
N GLN A 22 -1.62 -0.16 11.43
CA GLN A 22 -2.21 -1.45 11.12
C GLN A 22 -3.59 -1.30 10.48
N ARG A 23 -4.43 -0.38 10.95
CA ARG A 23 -5.77 -0.15 10.41
C ARG A 23 -5.74 0.49 9.03
N ALA A 24 -4.80 1.42 8.79
CA ALA A 24 -4.55 2.01 7.48
C ALA A 24 -4.00 0.98 6.48
N LEU A 25 -3.03 0.14 6.88
CA LEU A 25 -2.51 -0.96 6.07
C LEU A 25 -3.59 -2.00 5.76
N THR A 26 -4.43 -2.33 6.74
CA THR A 26 -5.52 -3.29 6.53
C THR A 26 -6.57 -2.74 5.55
N THR A 27 -6.82 -1.44 5.54
CA THR A 27 -7.85 -0.84 4.68
C THR A 27 -7.31 -0.54 3.28
N SER A 28 -6.21 0.22 3.19
CA SER A 28 -5.62 0.63 1.91
C SER A 28 -4.71 -0.45 1.32
N GLY A 29 -3.96 -1.18 2.15
CA GLY A 29 -3.08 -2.25 1.69
C GLY A 29 -3.85 -3.45 1.10
N LYS A 30 -5.04 -3.78 1.62
CA LYS A 30 -5.90 -4.81 1.00
C LYS A 30 -6.38 -4.41 -0.40
N ALA A 31 -6.74 -3.14 -0.60
CA ALA A 31 -7.15 -2.65 -1.92
C ALA A 31 -5.97 -2.71 -2.92
N VAL A 32 -4.78 -2.30 -2.49
CA VAL A 32 -3.55 -2.35 -3.30
C VAL A 32 -3.12 -3.79 -3.61
N PHE A 33 -3.27 -4.71 -2.65
CA PHE A 33 -2.99 -6.12 -2.85
C PHE A 33 -3.94 -6.74 -3.90
N PHE A 34 -5.23 -6.42 -3.80
CA PHE A 34 -6.21 -6.91 -4.76
C PHE A 34 -5.94 -6.42 -6.18
N THR A 35 -5.66 -5.13 -6.36
CA THR A 35 -5.34 -4.58 -7.68
C THR A 35 -4.04 -5.14 -8.24
N GLY A 36 -3.01 -5.32 -7.41
CA GLY A 36 -1.75 -5.91 -7.84
C GLY A 36 -1.86 -7.38 -8.26
N ILE A 37 -2.71 -8.17 -7.61
CA ILE A 37 -3.01 -9.55 -8.06
C ILE A 37 -3.73 -9.53 -9.41
N VAL A 38 -4.78 -8.72 -9.55
CA VAL A 38 -5.58 -8.65 -10.79
C VAL A 38 -4.69 -8.26 -11.98
N ILE A 39 -3.85 -7.24 -11.82
CA ILE A 39 -2.94 -6.80 -12.88
C ILE A 39 -1.83 -7.84 -13.08
N GLY A 40 -1.28 -8.41 -12.01
CA GLY A 40 -0.26 -9.45 -12.07
C GLY A 40 -0.69 -10.65 -12.91
N LEU A 41 -1.93 -11.12 -12.73
CA LEU A 41 -2.52 -12.17 -13.55
C LEU A 41 -2.68 -11.75 -15.03
N GLY A 42 -3.12 -10.53 -15.28
CA GLY A 42 -3.24 -9.98 -16.64
C GLY A 42 -1.90 -9.92 -17.38
N VAL A 43 -0.83 -9.54 -16.67
CA VAL A 43 0.53 -9.50 -17.23
C VAL A 43 1.12 -10.91 -17.36
N PHE A 44 0.80 -11.84 -16.46
CA PHE A 44 1.20 -13.24 -16.56
C PHE A 44 0.69 -13.90 -17.84
N SER A 45 -0.48 -13.48 -18.33
CA SER A 45 -1.03 -13.92 -19.63
C SER A 45 -0.08 -13.64 -20.81
N TRP A 46 0.76 -12.60 -20.73
CA TRP A 46 1.72 -12.27 -21.79
C TRP A 46 2.91 -13.24 -21.87
N LEU A 47 3.14 -14.06 -20.85
CA LEU A 47 4.15 -15.14 -20.90
C LEU A 47 3.75 -16.24 -21.90
N PHE A 48 2.46 -16.36 -22.22
CA PHE A 48 1.96 -17.28 -23.25
C PHE A 48 2.07 -16.72 -24.68
N SER A 49 2.55 -15.48 -24.86
CA SER A 49 2.70 -14.89 -26.20
C SER A 49 3.86 -15.54 -26.97
N SER A 50 3.62 -15.89 -28.24
CA SER A 50 4.61 -16.46 -29.16
C SER A 50 5.77 -15.50 -29.48
N ILE A 51 5.60 -14.20 -29.22
CA ILE A 51 6.60 -13.16 -29.47
C ILE A 51 7.54 -13.04 -28.26
N LYS A 52 8.77 -13.54 -28.41
CA LYS A 52 9.81 -13.55 -27.36
C LYS A 52 10.10 -12.17 -26.75
N LEU A 53 9.98 -11.09 -27.54
CA LEU A 53 10.17 -9.72 -27.06
C LEU A 53 9.04 -9.27 -26.13
N GLN A 54 7.80 -9.63 -26.44
CA GLN A 54 6.60 -9.31 -25.68
C GLN A 54 6.55 -10.09 -24.36
N ALA A 55 6.92 -11.37 -24.39
CA ALA A 55 7.03 -12.19 -23.18
C ALA A 55 8.11 -11.67 -22.23
N LYS A 56 9.26 -11.21 -22.75
CA LYS A 56 10.34 -10.64 -21.93
C LYS A 56 9.94 -9.32 -21.27
N LEU A 57 9.28 -8.43 -22.02
CA LEU A 57 8.79 -7.15 -21.48
C LEU A 57 7.63 -7.36 -20.50
N GLY A 58 6.70 -8.27 -20.80
CA GLY A 58 5.62 -8.65 -19.89
C GLY A 58 6.14 -9.22 -18.58
N GLY A 59 7.08 -10.17 -18.65
CA GLY A 59 7.72 -10.72 -17.45
C GLY A 59 8.43 -9.66 -16.62
N ALA A 60 9.18 -8.75 -17.25
CA ALA A 60 9.87 -7.66 -16.56
C ALA A 60 8.88 -6.67 -15.89
N LEU A 61 7.83 -6.26 -16.60
CA LEU A 61 6.82 -5.35 -16.07
C LEU A 61 5.99 -5.99 -14.96
N GLY A 62 5.61 -7.26 -15.11
CA GLY A 62 4.88 -8.00 -14.08
C GLY A 62 5.71 -8.19 -12.82
N ALA A 63 6.97 -8.57 -12.95
CA ALA A 63 7.90 -8.67 -11.84
C ALA A 63 8.10 -7.31 -11.15
N LEU A 64 8.34 -6.25 -11.92
CA LEU A 64 8.50 -4.90 -11.39
C LEU A 64 7.26 -4.40 -10.66
N LEU A 65 6.05 -4.65 -11.19
CA LEU A 65 4.80 -4.27 -10.56
C LEU A 65 4.58 -5.01 -9.23
N LEU A 66 4.83 -6.32 -9.19
CA LEU A 66 4.72 -7.11 -7.97
C LEU A 66 5.71 -6.64 -6.91
N ILE A 67 6.97 -6.42 -7.31
CA ILE A 67 8.01 -5.87 -6.43
C ILE A 67 7.63 -4.47 -5.95
N ASN A 68 7.06 -3.63 -6.82
CA ASN A 68 6.61 -2.29 -6.46
C ASN A 68 5.44 -2.33 -5.46
N MET A 69 4.49 -3.24 -5.63
CA MET A 69 3.38 -3.46 -4.68
C MET A 69 3.91 -3.89 -3.30
N MET A 70 4.80 -4.89 -3.26
CA MET A 70 5.42 -5.35 -2.02
C MET A 70 6.22 -4.22 -1.36
N SER A 71 6.97 -3.48 -2.17
CA SER A 71 7.72 -2.30 -1.71
C SER A 71 6.77 -1.24 -1.16
N ALA A 72 5.67 -0.91 -1.81
CA ALA A 72 4.72 0.09 -1.32
C ALA A 72 4.09 -0.33 0.02
N LEU A 73 3.75 -1.61 0.19
CA LEU A 73 3.22 -2.15 1.44
C LEU A 73 4.24 -2.12 2.59
N ILE A 74 5.53 -2.24 2.29
CA ILE A 74 6.63 -2.23 3.27
C ILE A 74 7.17 -0.82 3.52
N LEU A 75 7.29 0.02 2.48
CA LEU A 75 7.77 1.39 2.58
C LEU A 75 6.76 2.28 3.31
N LEU A 76 5.45 2.04 3.12
CA LEU A 76 4.42 2.84 3.79
C LEU A 76 4.54 2.82 5.33
N PRO A 77 4.62 1.67 6.02
CA PRO A 77 4.81 1.66 7.47
C PRO A 77 6.16 2.27 7.88
N ILE A 78 7.23 2.00 7.13
CA ILE A 78 8.57 2.56 7.39
C ILE A 78 8.55 4.09 7.28
N PHE A 79 7.91 4.65 6.25
CA PHE A 79 7.78 6.09 6.08
C PHE A 79 6.94 6.73 7.19
N ILE A 80 5.88 6.06 7.66
CA ILE A 80 5.06 6.58 8.77
C ILE A 80 5.84 6.56 10.08
N GLU A 81 6.62 5.51 10.34
CA GLU A 81 7.47 5.39 11.53
C GLU A 81 8.64 6.39 11.51
N LEU A 82 9.25 6.62 10.34
CA LEU A 82 10.39 7.53 10.18
C LEU A 82 9.97 9.00 10.26
N ILE A 83 8.86 9.38 9.61
CA ILE A 83 8.43 10.78 9.53
C ILE A 83 7.68 11.22 10.79
N LYS A 84 7.08 10.29 11.57
CA LYS A 84 6.19 10.59 12.72
C LYS A 84 5.42 11.91 12.49
N PRO A 85 4.62 12.00 11.41
CA PRO A 85 4.17 13.28 10.91
C PRO A 85 3.40 14.04 11.99
N LYS A 86 3.98 15.17 12.45
CA LYS A 86 3.36 16.13 13.39
C LYS A 86 2.03 16.70 12.85
N PHE A 87 1.67 16.40 11.59
CA PHE A 87 0.40 16.72 10.98
C PHE A 87 -0.79 15.94 11.58
N ILE A 88 -0.56 14.74 12.14
CA ILE A 88 -1.59 13.99 12.89
C ILE A 88 -1.86 14.64 14.26
N PHE A 89 -0.84 15.30 14.83
CA PHE A 89 -0.90 15.93 16.17
C PHE A 89 -1.37 17.39 16.16
N ARG A 90 -1.84 17.94 15.04
CA ARG A 90 -2.39 19.31 15.04
C ARG A 90 -3.79 19.32 15.66
N LYS A 91 -3.82 19.43 16.99
CA LYS A 91 -4.98 19.89 17.76
C LYS A 91 -5.43 21.22 17.15
N LYS A 92 -6.59 21.21 16.48
CA LYS A 92 -7.23 22.44 16.03
C LYS A 92 -7.71 23.14 17.31
N ILE A 93 -7.01 24.21 17.69
CA ILE A 93 -7.48 25.17 18.70
C ILE A 93 -8.81 25.73 18.21
#